data_AF-A0A2A6FV06-F1
#
_entry.id   AF-A0A2A6FV06-F1
#
_cell.length_a   1.000
_cell.length_b   1.000
_cell.length_c   1.000
_cell.angle_alpha   90.00
_cell.angle_beta   90.00
_cell.angle_gamma   90.00
#
_symmetry.space_group_name_H-M   'P 1'
#
loop_
_entity.id
_entity.type
_entity.pdbx_description
1 polymer ?
#
loop_
_entity_poly.entity_id
_entity_poly.type
_entity_poly.pdbx_seq_one_letter_code
_entity_poly.pdbx_strand_id
1 'polypeptide(L)' 'MKRRDLDKKITEIAKNHNAVVEITHGGSHDHCKINGLPITTLPRHREINEMTARGILNKLRKHLEE' A
#
# COMPACT_ATOMS: atom_id res chain seq x y z
N MET A 1 -4.21 7.17 -10.74
CA MET A 1 -2.74 7.19 -10.55
C MET A 1 -2.09 5.89 -11.01
N LYS A 2 -0.80 5.90 -11.35
CA LYS A 2 -0.08 4.68 -11.79
C LYS A 2 0.26 3.79 -10.59
N ARG A 3 0.24 2.47 -10.76
CA ARG A 3 0.64 1.49 -9.73
C ARG A 3 2.01 1.78 -9.11
N ARG A 4 2.98 2.11 -9.96
CA ARG A 4 4.34 2.52 -9.55
C ARG A 4 4.36 3.75 -8.66
N ASP A 5 3.45 4.70 -8.89
CA ASP A 5 3.36 5.93 -8.10
C ASP A 5 2.81 5.63 -6.71
N LEU A 6 1.78 4.79 -6.65
CA LEU A 6 1.21 4.29 -5.40
C LEU A 6 2.25 3.54 -4.57
N ASP A 7 3.03 2.65 -5.19
CA ASP A 7 4.11 1.89 -4.55
C ASP A 7 5.19 2.80 -3.94
N LYS A 8 5.63 3.81 -4.70
CA LYS A 8 6.56 4.84 -4.21
C LYS A 8 6.01 5.58 -2.99
N LYS A 9 4.75 6.03 -3.06
CA LYS A 9 4.10 6.75 -1.95
C LYS A 9 3.98 5.86 -0.71
N ILE A 10 3.61 4.58 -0.87
CA ILE A 10 3.53 3.62 0.24
C ILE A 10 4.90 3.46 0.91
N THR A 11 5.94 3.25 0.10
CA THR A 11 7.32 3.08 0.59
C THR A 11 7.82 4.34 1.32
N GLU A 12 7.53 5.52 0.79
CA GLU A 12 7.92 6.80 1.39
C GLU A 12 7.24 7.04 2.75
N ILE A 13 5.92 6.81 2.84
CA ILE A 13 5.18 6.95 4.10
C ILE A 13 5.68 5.95 5.14
N ALA A 14 5.89 4.70 4.75
CA ALA A 14 6.40 3.69 5.67
C ALA A 14 7.81 4.02 6.16
N LYS A 15 8.70 4.48 5.27
CA LYS A 15 10.04 4.93 5.66
C LYS A 15 9.99 6.10 6.65
N ASN A 16 9.08 7.05 6.44
CA ASN A 16 8.88 8.17 7.37
C ASN A 16 8.42 7.70 8.77
N HIS A 17 7.65 6.63 8.83
CA HIS A 17 7.15 6.04 10.09
C HIS A 17 8.02 4.88 10.62
N ASN A 18 9.22 4.65 10.05
CA ASN A 18 10.08 3.51 10.41
C ASN A 18 9.38 2.14 10.34
N ALA A 19 8.42 2.00 9.42
CA ALA A 19 7.67 0.76 9.21
C ALA A 19 8.19 -0.04 8.02
N VAL A 20 8.12 -1.37 8.13
CA VAL A 20 8.54 -2.29 7.09
C VAL A 20 7.35 -2.61 6.19
N VAL A 21 7.47 -2.32 4.89
CA VAL A 21 6.47 -2.68 3.88
C VAL A 21 6.87 -3.98 3.20
N GLU A 22 5.97 -4.95 3.22
CA GLU A 22 6.11 -6.18 2.47
C GLU A 22 4.96 -6.34 1.49
N ILE A 23 5.28 -6.39 0.20
CA ILE A 23 4.31 -6.64 -0.85
C ILE A 23 4.48 -8.08 -1.31
N THR A 24 3.52 -8.93 -0.94
CA THR A 24 3.51 -10.34 -1.35
C THR A 24 2.67 -10.50 -2.61
N HIS A 25 3.21 -11.13 -3.64
CA HIS A 25 2.48 -11.42 -4.88
C HIS A 25 1.47 -12.55 -4.64
N GLY A 26 0.17 -12.24 -4.68
CA GLY A 26 -0.89 -13.25 -4.62
C GLY A 26 -1.23 -13.83 -6.01
N GLY A 27 -2.37 -14.51 -6.15
CA GLY A 27 -2.88 -14.90 -7.46
C GLY A 27 -3.41 -13.70 -8.24
N SER A 28 -4.58 -13.19 -7.83
CA SER A 28 -5.29 -12.09 -8.52
C SER A 28 -4.89 -10.70 -8.03
N HIS A 29 -4.61 -10.53 -6.73
CA HIS A 29 -4.20 -9.25 -6.13
C HIS A 29 -2.87 -9.42 -5.39
N ASP A 30 -2.10 -8.34 -5.25
CA ASP A 30 -0.94 -8.33 -4.35
C ASP A 30 -1.40 -8.05 -2.92
N HIS A 31 -0.75 -8.63 -1.93
CA HIS A 31 -1.04 -8.39 -0.52
C HIS A 31 -0.01 -7.39 0.03
N CYS A 32 -0.48 -6.32 0.67
CA CYS A 32 0.35 -5.36 1.37
C CYS A 32 0.33 -5.66 2.87
N LYS A 33 1.50 -5.92 3.43
CA LYS A 33 1.72 -6.05 4.87
C LYS A 33 2.62 -4.93 5.36
N ILE A 34 2.32 -4.40 6.54
CA ILE A 34 3.12 -3.38 7.21
C ILE A 34 3.49 -3.94 8.59
N ASN A 35 4.77 -3.99 8.93
CA ASN A 35 5.25 -4.58 10.19
C ASN A 35 4.69 -6.00 10.44
N GLY A 36 4.60 -6.83 9.40
CA GLY A 36 4.03 -8.18 9.46
C GLY A 36 2.50 -8.25 9.51
N LEU A 37 1.79 -7.13 9.63
CA LEU A 37 0.33 -7.06 9.69
C LEU A 37 -0.30 -6.81 8.31
N PRO A 38 -1.29 -7.60 7.88
CA PRO A 38 -1.95 -7.42 6.59
C PRO A 38 -2.88 -6.19 6.61
N ILE A 39 -2.59 -5.19 5.78
CA ILE A 39 -3.35 -3.94 5.75
C ILE A 39 -4.45 -3.97 4.70
N THR A 40 -4.05 -4.31 3.48
CA THR A 40 -4.91 -4.26 2.31
C THR A 40 -4.34 -5.09 1.16
N THR A 41 -5.20 -5.45 0.23
CA THR A 41 -4.77 -5.95 -1.08
C THR A 41 -4.61 -4.78 -2.05
N LEU A 42 -3.67 -4.93 -2.96
CA LEU A 42 -3.33 -3.96 -3.98
C LEU A 42 -3.72 -4.53 -5.35
N PRO A 43 -4.56 -3.82 -6.13
CA PRO A 43 -4.88 -4.22 -7.49
C PRO A 43 -3.65 -4.19 -8.41
N ARG A 44 -3.57 -5.13 -9.35
CA ARG A 44 -2.44 -5.24 -10.31
C ARG A 44 -2.54 -4.35 -11.53
N HIS A 45 -3.57 -3.52 -11.60
CA HIS A 45 -3.82 -2.72 -12.79
C HIS A 45 -2.71 -1.67 -12.90
N ARG A 46 -2.26 -1.40 -14.14
CA ARG A 46 -1.23 -0.37 -14.38
C ARG A 46 -1.69 1.01 -13.89
N GLU A 47 -2.99 1.25 -14.02
CA GLU A 47 -3.68 2.46 -13.59
C GLU A 47 -4.70 2.11 -12.51
N ILE A 48 -4.52 2.72 -11.36
CA ILE A 48 -5.38 2.59 -10.20
C ILE A 48 -6.26 3.83 -10.14
N ASN A 49 -7.56 3.61 -9.92
CA ASN A 49 -8.50 4.70 -9.68
C ASN A 49 -8.00 5.54 -8.49
N GLU A 50 -8.03 6.87 -8.64
CA GLU A 50 -7.53 7.79 -7.63
C GLU A 50 -8.23 7.63 -6.28
N MET A 51 -9.54 7.31 -6.29
CA MET A 51 -10.27 7.01 -5.06
C MET A 51 -9.72 5.78 -4.35
N THR A 52 -9.48 4.69 -5.10
CA THR A 52 -8.92 3.44 -4.56
C THR A 52 -7.54 3.67 -3.99
N ALA A 53 -6.69 4.38 -4.73
CA ALA A 53 -5.34 4.67 -4.28
C ALA A 53 -5.31 5.56 -3.02
N ARG A 54 -6.15 6.61 -2.98
CA ARG A 54 -6.29 7.46 -1.80
C ARG A 54 -6.81 6.67 -0.60
N GLY A 55 -7.74 5.76 -0.81
CA GLY A 55 -8.24 4.85 0.23
C GLY A 55 -7.15 3.94 0.80
N ILE A 56 -6.30 3.37 -0.06
CA ILE A 56 -5.15 2.55 0.35
C ILE A 56 -4.16 3.37 1.19
N LEU A 57 -3.78 4.56 0.72
CA LEU A 57 -2.86 5.45 1.43
C LEU A 57 -3.42 5.88 2.79
N ASN A 58 -4.72 6.20 2.85
CA ASN A 58 -5.37 6.58 4.10
C ASN A 58 -5.42 5.42 5.10
N LYS A 59 -5.70 4.20 4.63
CA LYS A 59 -5.71 3.00 5.46
C LYS A 59 -4.32 2.67 6.01
N LEU A 60 -3.30 2.84 5.17
CA LEU A 60 -1.90 2.68 5.58
C LEU A 60 -1.49 3.71 6.62
N ARG A 61 -1.82 4.98 6.41
CA ARG A 61 -1.57 6.06 7.37
C ARG A 61 -2.25 5.78 8.71
N LYS A 62 -3.54 5.42 8.69
CA LYS A 62 -4.28 5.09 9.90
C LYS A 62 -3.61 3.95 10.69
N HIS A 63 -3.15 2.91 10.00
CA HIS A 63 -2.46 1.79 10.66
C HIS A 63 -1.07 2.13 11.21
N LEU A 64 -0.43 3.19 10.72
CA LEU A 64 0.85 3.69 11.23
C LEU A 64 0.68 4.69 12.39
N GLU A 65 -0.53 5.23 12.56
CA GLU A 65 -0.89 6.16 13.64
C GLU A 65 -1.52 5.45 14.85
N GLU A 66 -2.00 4.20 14.69
CA GLU A 66 -2.50 3.31 15.76
C GLU A 66 -1.36 2.53 16.44
#